data_AF-A0A242LMW8-F1
#
_entry.id   AF-A0A242LMW8-F1
#
_cell.length_a   1.000
_cell.length_b   1.000
_cell.length_c   1.000
_cell.angle_alpha   90.00
_cell.angle_beta   90.00
_cell.angle_gamma   90.00
#
_symmetry.space_group_name_H-M   'P 1'
#
loop_
_entity.id
_entity.type
_entity.pdbx_description
1 polymer ?
#
loop_
_entity_poly.entity_id
_entity_poly.type
_entity_poly.pdbx_seq_one_letter_code
_entity_poly.pdbx_strand_id
1 'polypeptide(L)'
;MDYNKIAEDILEAVGGKENIANAAHCVTRLRLILNDSNNYNKETLENIEGVKGVFFNSGQLQIIFGTGTVEKVFAAFQEASGIKEASLQEVKVSGTKQQNKLQQAFKVFSDIFIPIIPAFVGAAMILGLKSLLTTQFGFLGGSMTDEWLWANDLASFLGVIATTFAYLPVLVMYSATKRFGGNPILGLVLGFVMITPDLMNRNDFVLGNYDTLSSWHLFGLSIPQVGFQGGVFPAILTAWFLSKMEAFAKKKTPQALSFILVPTVTILFSALALFLIFGPIGNAVGTGLGWIIDILYNKTGFVGAFVFAALLQPLVVTGTQHAIQAIEAQLVVTTGFNYIQPLWSVSIIAQGGAALGMFFLAKKHSKRRETTMSSFIPTLFGISEPAIFAVNLRDSITPFLAASFSAGIGGAFMKIFDVKATSFALTGLPGLTIVYPPRLIFYIIGNLIAFILPIIILIVWNRVKGVIGAEIGKGNTI
;
A
#
# COMPACT_ATOMS: atom_id res chain seq x y z
N MET A 1 20.76 12.74 29.24
CA MET A 1 21.22 12.60 27.85
C MET A 1 22.44 13.45 27.59
N ASP A 2 23.56 12.75 27.52
CA ASP A 2 24.79 13.24 26.93
C ASP A 2 24.73 12.97 25.42
N TYR A 3 24.57 14.03 24.62
CA TYR A 3 24.38 13.89 23.16
C TYR A 3 25.67 13.49 22.43
N ASN A 4 26.84 13.83 22.96
CA ASN A 4 28.13 13.47 22.36
C ASN A 4 28.38 11.97 22.54
N LYS A 5 28.11 11.46 23.76
CA LYS A 5 28.16 10.02 24.02
C LYS A 5 27.17 9.25 23.14
N ILE A 6 25.94 9.74 22.99
CA ILE A 6 24.95 9.13 22.10
C ILE A 6 25.46 9.11 20.65
N ALA A 7 26.08 10.18 20.16
CA ALA A 7 26.64 10.24 18.81
C ALA A 7 27.78 9.24 18.60
N GLU A 8 28.68 9.09 19.58
CA GLU A 8 29.76 8.09 19.58
C GLU A 8 29.21 6.65 19.58
N ASP A 9 28.25 6.37 20.47
CA ASP A 9 27.59 5.06 20.56
C ASP A 9 26.91 4.69 19.22
N ILE A 10 26.28 5.67 18.55
CA ILE A 10 25.70 5.45 17.21
C ILE A 10 26.80 5.14 16.20
N LEU A 11 27.89 5.91 16.18
CA LEU A 11 28.99 5.71 15.23
C LEU A 11 29.62 4.33 15.36
N GLU A 12 29.87 3.89 16.59
CA GLU A 12 30.39 2.54 16.86
C GLU A 12 29.39 1.48 16.38
N ALA A 13 28.11 1.64 16.72
CA ALA A 13 27.08 0.67 16.39
C ALA A 13 26.75 0.60 14.89
N VAL A 14 27.12 1.60 14.07
CA VAL A 14 26.94 1.57 12.60
C VAL A 14 28.22 1.20 11.84
N GLY A 15 29.27 0.74 12.51
CA GLY A 15 30.52 0.34 11.86
C GLY A 15 31.45 1.51 11.49
N GLY A 16 31.28 2.66 12.15
CA GLY A 16 32.10 3.85 12.01
C GLY A 16 31.66 4.83 10.92
N LYS A 17 32.32 5.98 10.87
CA LYS A 17 32.04 7.05 9.88
C LYS A 17 32.18 6.60 8.42
N GLU A 18 33.10 5.67 8.16
CA GLU A 18 33.39 5.12 6.84
C GLU A 18 32.19 4.34 6.28
N ASN A 19 31.33 3.83 7.16
CA ASN A 19 30.13 3.10 6.76
C ASN A 19 28.94 4.03 6.49
N ILE A 20 29.06 5.36 6.59
CA ILE A 20 27.92 6.26 6.39
C ILE A 20 28.10 7.04 5.09
N ALA A 21 27.17 6.87 4.16
CA ALA A 21 27.13 7.59 2.89
C ALA A 21 26.46 8.97 3.00
N ASN A 22 25.33 9.03 3.73
CA ASN A 22 24.57 10.25 3.93
C ASN A 22 23.86 10.22 5.29
N ALA A 23 23.69 11.40 5.90
CA ALA A 23 22.94 11.58 7.12
C ALA A 23 21.96 12.76 6.99
N ALA A 24 20.76 12.59 7.53
CA ALA A 24 19.78 13.66 7.69
C ALA A 24 18.90 13.38 8.92
N HIS A 25 18.10 14.35 9.33
CA HIS A 25 17.05 14.13 10.31
C HIS A 25 15.69 14.62 9.81
N CYS A 26 14.64 14.08 10.41
CA CYS A 26 13.30 14.63 10.30
C CYS A 26 12.82 15.04 11.70
N VAL A 27 11.53 15.34 11.85
CA VAL A 27 10.96 15.81 13.13
C VAL A 27 11.23 14.85 14.29
N THR A 28 11.29 13.53 14.03
CA THR A 28 11.41 12.52 15.11
C THR A 28 12.53 11.49 14.95
N ARG A 29 13.24 11.47 13.81
CA ARG A 29 14.19 10.38 13.48
C ARG A 29 15.47 10.87 12.84
N LEU A 30 16.57 10.28 13.27
CA LEU A 30 17.86 10.30 12.57
C LEU A 30 17.80 9.27 11.43
N ARG A 31 18.29 9.65 10.24
CA ARG A 31 18.25 8.82 9.03
C ARG A 31 19.65 8.71 8.46
N LEU A 32 20.14 7.48 8.36
CA LEU A 32 21.47 7.16 7.85
C LEU A 32 21.34 6.27 6.61
N ILE A 33 22.15 6.56 5.60
CA ILE A 33 22.42 5.66 4.48
C ILE A 33 23.76 5.01 4.76
N LEU A 34 23.80 3.68 4.81
CA LEU A 34 25.02 2.95 5.14
C LEU A 34 25.69 2.41 3.89
N ASN A 35 27.01 2.55 3.72
CA ASN A 35 27.74 1.97 2.59
C ASN A 35 27.58 0.44 2.56
N ASP A 36 27.61 -0.21 3.72
CA ASP A 36 27.21 -1.59 3.95
C ASP A 36 26.01 -1.66 4.91
N SER A 37 24.86 -2.01 4.34
CA SER A 37 23.58 -2.12 5.07
C SER A 37 23.53 -3.30 6.05
N ASN A 38 24.44 -4.26 5.97
CA ASN A 38 24.53 -5.39 6.90
C ASN A 38 25.45 -5.11 8.08
N ASN A 39 26.25 -4.04 8.01
CA ASN A 39 27.25 -3.70 9.01
C ASN A 39 26.71 -2.68 10.02
N TYR A 40 25.70 -3.07 10.80
CA TYR A 40 25.25 -2.30 11.97
C TYR A 40 24.71 -3.23 13.07
N ASN A 41 24.88 -2.84 14.32
CA ASN A 41 24.35 -3.58 15.47
C ASN A 41 23.02 -2.97 15.93
N LYS A 42 21.92 -3.57 15.48
CA LYS A 42 20.56 -3.13 15.83
C LYS A 42 20.31 -3.16 17.35
N GLU A 43 20.76 -4.21 18.04
CA GLU A 43 20.51 -4.39 19.47
C GLU A 43 21.27 -3.33 20.28
N THR A 44 22.51 -3.00 19.91
CA THR A 44 23.23 -1.89 20.52
C THR A 44 22.49 -0.58 20.30
N LEU A 45 22.07 -0.28 19.07
CA LEU A 45 21.34 0.96 18.76
C LEU A 45 20.01 1.08 19.54
N GLU A 46 19.27 -0.02 19.73
CA GLU A 46 18.01 -0.01 20.48
C GLU A 46 18.20 0.25 21.98
N ASN A 47 19.39 -0.03 22.52
CA ASN A 47 19.73 0.17 23.93
C ASN A 47 20.38 1.54 24.23
N ILE A 48 20.68 2.35 23.20
CA ILE A 48 21.23 3.71 23.39
C ILE A 48 20.21 4.60 24.11
N GLU A 49 20.69 5.43 25.05
CA GLU A 49 19.87 6.35 25.82
C GLU A 49 19.02 7.26 24.89
N GLY A 50 17.70 7.21 25.06
CA GLY A 50 16.76 8.04 24.29
C GLY A 50 16.28 7.46 22.97
N VAL A 51 16.82 6.32 22.53
CA VAL A 51 16.29 5.59 21.38
C VAL A 51 14.96 4.93 21.75
N LYS A 52 13.94 5.20 20.93
CA LYS A 52 12.59 4.64 21.06
C LYS A 52 12.34 3.49 20.09
N GLY A 53 13.26 3.26 19.16
CA GLY A 53 13.22 2.18 18.19
C GLY A 53 14.18 2.40 17.02
N VAL A 54 14.61 1.28 16.44
CA VAL A 54 15.55 1.25 15.31
C VAL A 54 14.97 0.36 14.23
N PHE A 55 14.94 0.83 12.99
CA PHE A 55 14.49 0.01 11.88
C PHE A 55 15.21 0.40 10.59
N PHE A 56 15.47 -0.61 9.76
CA PHE A 56 15.99 -0.42 8.42
C PHE A 56 14.82 -0.48 7.43
N ASN A 57 14.54 0.61 6.73
CA ASN A 57 13.45 0.68 5.78
C ASN A 57 13.83 1.56 4.57
N SER A 58 13.51 1.09 3.37
CA SER A 58 13.73 1.84 2.12
C SER A 58 15.20 2.25 1.89
N GLY A 59 16.13 1.37 2.27
CA GLY A 59 17.58 1.61 2.20
C GLY A 59 18.09 2.64 3.20
N GLN A 60 17.34 2.94 4.27
CA GLN A 60 17.70 3.86 5.34
C GLN A 60 17.67 3.15 6.68
N LEU A 61 18.73 3.29 7.46
CA LEU A 61 18.69 3.04 8.90
C LEU A 61 18.01 4.25 9.57
N GLN A 62 16.92 4.01 10.27
CA GLN A 62 16.16 5.03 11.00
C GLN A 62 16.22 4.77 12.50
N ILE A 63 16.69 5.77 13.24
CA ILE A 63 16.78 5.73 14.71
C ILE A 63 15.81 6.77 15.26
N ILE A 64 14.83 6.34 16.05
CA ILE A 64 13.77 7.20 16.59
C ILE A 64 14.22 7.79 17.93
N PHE A 65 14.32 9.12 18.01
CA PHE A 65 14.52 9.84 19.28
C PHE A 65 13.25 10.59 19.72
N GLY A 66 12.42 11.00 18.76
CA GLY A 66 11.24 11.85 18.99
C GLY A 66 11.54 13.34 18.80
N THR A 67 10.46 14.13 18.86
CA THR A 67 10.48 15.56 18.56
C THR A 67 11.41 16.32 19.51
N GLY A 68 12.21 17.24 18.95
CA GLY A 68 13.15 18.10 19.68
C GLY A 68 14.42 17.42 20.19
N THR A 69 14.42 16.09 20.42
CA THR A 69 15.62 15.35 20.84
C THR A 69 16.50 14.99 19.65
N VAL A 70 15.89 14.62 18.52
CA VAL A 70 16.61 14.22 17.31
C VAL A 70 17.54 15.30 16.75
N GLU A 71 17.15 16.57 16.85
CA GLU A 71 17.92 17.71 16.32
C GLU A 71 19.23 17.88 17.09
N LYS A 72 19.16 17.72 18.42
CA LYS A 72 20.34 17.77 19.31
C LYS A 72 21.28 16.59 19.08
N VAL A 73 20.71 15.38 18.91
CA VAL A 73 21.50 14.18 18.57
C VAL A 73 22.14 14.32 17.20
N PHE A 74 21.42 14.86 16.21
CA PHE A 74 21.97 15.06 14.87
C PHE A 74 23.12 16.06 14.86
N ALA A 75 23.01 17.18 15.58
CA ALA A 75 24.09 18.15 15.69
C ALA A 75 25.38 17.53 16.27
N ALA A 76 25.27 16.79 17.39
CA ALA A 76 26.39 16.07 17.98
C ALA A 76 26.95 14.98 17.03
N PHE A 77 26.06 14.29 16.32
CA PHE A 77 26.44 13.28 15.33
C PHE A 77 27.19 13.87 14.13
N GLN A 78 26.81 15.04 13.64
CA GLN A 78 27.53 15.73 12.57
C GLN A 78 28.94 16.12 13.00
N GLU A 79 29.08 16.63 14.22
CA GLU A 79 30.38 17.00 14.79
C GLU A 79 31.29 15.77 14.94
N ALA A 80 30.76 14.66 15.46
CA ALA A 80 31.52 13.43 15.66
C ALA A 80 31.86 12.70 14.34
N SER A 81 30.95 12.71 13.36
CA SER A 81 31.10 11.96 12.09
C SER A 81 31.80 12.74 10.99
N GLY A 82 31.76 14.08 11.02
CA GLY A 82 32.21 14.95 9.94
C GLY A 82 31.30 14.97 8.71
N ILE A 83 30.10 14.38 8.81
CA ILE A 83 29.17 14.23 7.67
C ILE A 83 28.25 15.45 7.57
N LYS A 84 28.24 16.07 6.39
CA LYS A 84 27.32 17.18 6.09
C LYS A 84 25.88 16.69 6.02
N GLU A 85 24.96 17.53 6.46
CA GLU A 85 23.54 17.27 6.33
C GLU A 85 23.16 17.18 4.86
N ALA A 86 22.62 16.03 4.47
CA ALA A 86 21.99 15.85 3.18
C ALA A 86 20.52 16.25 3.26
N SER A 87 19.95 16.71 2.15
CA SER A 87 18.50 16.97 2.13
C SER A 87 17.72 15.65 2.32
N LEU A 88 16.53 15.72 2.91
CA LEU A 88 15.65 14.54 3.02
C LEU A 88 15.32 13.91 1.65
N GLN A 89 15.39 14.67 0.56
CA GLN A 89 15.25 14.15 -0.80
C GLN A 89 16.49 13.36 -1.24
N GLU A 90 17.69 13.87 -0.99
CA GLU A 90 18.95 13.18 -1.31
C GLU A 90 19.06 11.84 -0.58
N VAL A 91 18.78 11.83 0.73
CA VAL A 91 18.78 10.59 1.53
C VAL A 91 17.76 9.59 1.00
N LYS A 92 16.58 10.04 0.53
CA LYS A 92 15.59 9.16 -0.13
C LYS A 92 16.10 8.57 -1.44
N VAL A 93 16.77 9.37 -2.26
CA VAL A 93 17.32 8.92 -3.55
C VAL A 93 18.46 7.93 -3.33
N SER A 94 19.40 8.24 -2.44
CA SER A 94 20.52 7.35 -2.09
C SER A 94 20.03 6.03 -1.49
N GLY A 95 19.07 6.06 -0.56
CA GLY A 95 18.48 4.85 0.01
C GLY A 95 17.77 4.00 -1.03
N THR A 96 17.04 4.61 -1.97
CA THR A 96 16.42 3.86 -3.08
C THR A 96 17.47 3.15 -3.93
N LYS A 97 18.63 3.76 -4.21
CA LYS A 97 19.71 3.13 -4.99
C LYS A 97 20.32 1.88 -4.33
N GLN A 98 20.30 1.79 -2.99
CA GLN A 98 20.79 0.62 -2.27
C GLN A 98 19.84 -0.58 -2.30
N GLN A 99 18.58 -0.36 -2.67
CA GLN A 99 17.62 -1.44 -2.79
C GLN A 99 17.85 -2.25 -4.07
N ASN A 100 17.44 -3.52 -4.08
CA ASN A 100 17.50 -4.32 -5.31
C ASN A 100 16.56 -3.75 -6.39
N LYS A 101 16.78 -4.11 -7.67
CA LYS A 101 16.00 -3.55 -8.80
C LYS A 101 14.48 -3.73 -8.65
N LEU A 102 14.03 -4.83 -8.05
CA LEU A 102 12.62 -5.10 -7.82
C LEU A 102 12.03 -4.17 -6.74
N GLN A 103 12.73 -3.98 -5.63
CA GLN A 103 12.37 -3.05 -4.56
C GLN A 103 12.38 -1.60 -5.05
N GLN A 104 13.33 -1.23 -5.92
CA GLN A 104 13.34 0.09 -6.58
C GLN A 104 12.08 0.31 -7.42
N ALA A 105 11.67 -0.70 -8.20
CA ALA A 105 10.42 -0.63 -8.96
C ALA A 105 9.21 -0.46 -8.02
N PHE A 106 9.09 -1.28 -6.97
CA PHE A 106 8.02 -1.16 -5.98
C PHE A 106 8.03 0.19 -5.23
N LYS A 107 9.21 0.78 -5.01
CA LYS A 107 9.33 2.11 -4.42
C LYS A 107 8.72 3.18 -5.32
N VAL A 108 8.94 3.12 -6.64
CA VAL A 108 8.29 4.04 -7.59
C VAL A 108 6.77 3.95 -7.47
N PHE A 109 6.20 2.74 -7.48
CA PHE A 109 4.76 2.56 -7.28
C PHE A 109 4.29 3.12 -5.94
N SER A 110 5.01 2.81 -4.85
CA SER A 110 4.65 3.28 -3.51
C SER A 110 4.64 4.81 -3.41
N ASP A 111 5.68 5.48 -3.95
CA ASP A 111 5.79 6.93 -3.91
C ASP A 111 4.67 7.62 -4.72
N ILE A 112 4.12 6.95 -5.74
CA ILE A 112 2.99 7.43 -6.56
C ILE A 112 1.65 7.23 -5.82
N PHE A 113 1.45 6.09 -5.19
CA PHE A 113 0.15 5.75 -4.58
C PHE A 113 -0.03 6.30 -3.16
N ILE A 114 1.01 6.37 -2.34
CA ILE A 114 0.90 6.87 -0.95
C ILE A 114 0.19 8.23 -0.84
N PRO A 115 0.51 9.26 -1.66
CA PRO A 115 -0.17 10.55 -1.60
C PRO A 115 -1.67 10.50 -1.93
N ILE A 116 -2.13 9.50 -2.69
CA ILE A 116 -3.52 9.39 -3.15
C ILE A 116 -4.35 8.43 -2.28
N ILE A 117 -3.73 7.56 -1.47
CA ILE A 117 -4.41 6.61 -0.57
C ILE A 117 -5.53 7.25 0.25
N PRO A 118 -5.34 8.41 0.94
CA PRO A 118 -6.41 8.98 1.76
C PRO A 118 -7.71 9.27 1.00
N ALA A 119 -7.60 9.70 -0.27
CA ALA A 119 -8.76 9.94 -1.12
C ALA A 119 -9.51 8.64 -1.44
N PHE A 120 -8.78 7.57 -1.75
CA PHE A 120 -9.36 6.24 -2.00
C PHE A 120 -10.03 5.65 -0.77
N VAL A 121 -9.42 5.81 0.41
CA VAL A 121 -10.01 5.37 1.68
C VAL A 121 -11.34 6.08 1.92
N GLY A 122 -11.38 7.41 1.80
CA GLY A 122 -12.61 8.17 1.96
C GLY A 122 -13.70 7.76 0.97
N ALA A 123 -13.36 7.67 -0.31
CA ALA A 123 -14.29 7.27 -1.37
C ALA A 123 -14.85 5.86 -1.17
N ALA A 124 -14.01 4.91 -0.75
CA ALA A 124 -14.43 3.55 -0.50
C ALA A 124 -15.35 3.41 0.72
N MET A 125 -15.12 4.19 1.78
CA MET A 125 -16.05 4.24 2.92
C MET A 125 -17.43 4.76 2.50
N ILE A 126 -17.47 5.79 1.66
CA ILE A 126 -18.71 6.34 1.09
C ILE A 126 -19.40 5.31 0.19
N LEU A 127 -18.65 4.65 -0.69
CA LEU A 127 -19.17 3.55 -1.52
C LEU A 127 -19.70 2.40 -0.65
N GLY A 128 -19.09 2.20 0.51
CA GLY A 128 -19.53 1.21 1.47
C GLY A 128 -20.85 1.55 2.17
N LEU A 129 -21.05 2.82 2.52
CA LEU A 129 -22.35 3.30 3.00
C LEU A 129 -23.43 3.14 1.92
N LYS A 130 -23.11 3.47 0.67
CA LYS A 130 -23.99 3.21 -0.47
C LYS A 130 -24.33 1.72 -0.58
N SER A 131 -23.31 0.87 -0.48
CA SER A 131 -23.46 -0.59 -0.56
C SER A 131 -24.47 -1.12 0.46
N LEU A 132 -24.41 -0.64 1.71
CA LEU A 132 -25.37 -1.02 2.75
C LEU A 132 -26.82 -0.68 2.37
N LEU A 133 -27.07 0.47 1.73
CA LEU A 133 -28.41 0.85 1.28
C LEU A 133 -28.90 -0.03 0.11
N THR A 134 -27.99 -0.32 -0.83
CA THR A 134 -28.31 -1.09 -2.05
C THR A 134 -28.27 -2.61 -1.84
N THR A 135 -27.84 -3.07 -0.66
CA THR A 135 -27.73 -4.50 -0.35
C THR A 135 -29.12 -5.10 -0.26
N GLN A 136 -29.35 -6.19 -0.97
CA GLN A 136 -30.55 -7.01 -0.80
C GLN A 136 -30.45 -7.76 0.53
N PHE A 137 -31.27 -7.35 1.48
CA PHE A 137 -31.37 -8.03 2.77
C PHE A 137 -32.49 -9.06 2.68
N GLY A 138 -32.15 -10.34 2.90
CA GLY A 138 -33.13 -11.42 2.81
C GLY A 138 -34.34 -11.29 3.74
N PHE A 139 -34.23 -10.50 4.82
CA PHE A 139 -35.34 -10.19 5.73
C PHE A 139 -36.22 -9.01 5.27
N LEU A 140 -35.78 -8.20 4.31
CA LEU A 140 -36.52 -7.06 3.76
C LEU A 140 -37.25 -7.41 2.45
N GLY A 141 -37.03 -8.59 1.86
CA GLY A 141 -37.59 -8.94 0.55
C GLY A 141 -36.95 -8.20 -0.64
N GLY A 142 -36.00 -7.29 -0.38
CA GLY A 142 -35.31 -6.44 -1.35
C GLY A 142 -34.19 -5.64 -0.69
N SER A 143 -33.72 -4.58 -1.36
CA SER A 143 -32.79 -3.62 -0.77
C SER A 143 -33.52 -2.45 -0.12
N MET A 144 -32.82 -1.69 0.74
CA MET A 144 -33.41 -0.45 1.30
C MET A 144 -33.77 0.54 0.19
N THR A 145 -33.01 0.52 -0.92
CA THR A 145 -33.25 1.37 -2.08
C THR A 145 -34.46 0.97 -2.92
N ASP A 146 -34.97 -0.25 -2.78
CA ASP A 146 -36.19 -0.72 -3.46
C ASP A 146 -37.44 -0.30 -2.67
N GLU A 147 -37.35 -0.30 -1.35
CA GLU A 147 -38.46 -0.03 -0.43
C GLU A 147 -38.65 1.47 -0.13
N TRP A 148 -37.58 2.26 -0.11
CA TRP A 148 -37.63 3.65 0.33
C TRP A 148 -36.93 4.63 -0.62
N LEU A 149 -37.68 5.63 -1.09
CA LEU A 149 -37.18 6.69 -1.99
C LEU A 149 -35.99 7.45 -1.39
N TRP A 150 -36.03 7.81 -0.10
CA TRP A 150 -34.92 8.53 0.54
C TRP A 150 -33.62 7.71 0.54
N ALA A 151 -33.72 6.38 0.65
CA ALA A 151 -32.56 5.50 0.61
C ALA A 151 -32.00 5.38 -0.81
N ASN A 152 -32.88 5.34 -1.82
CA ASN A 152 -32.51 5.39 -3.23
C ASN A 152 -31.76 6.69 -3.58
N ASP A 153 -32.33 7.84 -3.21
CA ASP A 153 -31.74 9.16 -3.44
C ASP A 153 -30.40 9.31 -2.72
N LEU A 154 -30.32 8.85 -1.46
CA LEU A 154 -29.08 8.86 -0.69
C LEU A 154 -28.02 7.95 -1.32
N ALA A 155 -28.39 6.75 -1.79
CA ALA A 155 -27.46 5.85 -2.47
C ALA A 155 -26.94 6.45 -3.78
N SER A 156 -27.79 7.14 -4.53
CA SER A 156 -27.41 7.88 -5.74
C SER A 156 -26.43 9.02 -5.41
N PHE A 157 -26.77 9.86 -4.42
CA PHE A 157 -25.91 10.95 -3.93
C PHE A 157 -24.53 10.46 -3.46
N LEU A 158 -24.49 9.39 -2.65
CA LEU A 158 -23.24 8.77 -2.22
C LEU A 158 -22.44 8.22 -3.41
N GLY A 159 -23.12 7.71 -4.43
CA GLY A 159 -22.49 7.27 -5.68
C GLY A 159 -21.78 8.39 -6.43
N VAL A 160 -22.37 9.58 -6.49
CA VAL A 160 -21.75 10.76 -7.11
C VAL A 160 -20.49 11.18 -6.35
N ILE A 161 -20.53 11.17 -5.01
CA ILE A 161 -19.36 11.53 -4.19
C ILE A 161 -18.23 10.49 -4.31
N ALA A 162 -18.58 9.21 -4.44
CA ALA A 162 -17.62 8.11 -4.55
C ALA A 162 -16.94 7.98 -5.94
N THR A 163 -16.96 9.03 -6.76
CA THR A 163 -16.42 9.02 -8.14
C THR A 163 -14.88 8.88 -8.22
N THR A 164 -14.17 8.99 -7.09
CA THR A 164 -12.70 8.96 -7.01
C THR A 164 -12.04 7.84 -7.82
N PHE A 165 -12.67 6.66 -7.92
CA PHE A 165 -12.17 5.53 -8.71
C PHE A 165 -12.24 5.77 -10.22
N ALA A 166 -13.29 6.43 -10.72
CA ALA A 166 -13.39 6.81 -12.13
C ALA A 166 -12.27 7.79 -12.54
N TYR A 167 -11.84 8.63 -11.59
CA TYR A 167 -10.78 9.63 -11.76
C TYR A 167 -9.39 9.12 -11.32
N LEU A 168 -9.22 7.81 -11.09
CA LEU A 168 -7.95 7.21 -10.69
C LEU A 168 -6.76 7.61 -11.61
N PRO A 169 -6.88 7.58 -12.95
CA PRO A 169 -5.79 8.01 -13.82
C PRO A 169 -5.35 9.46 -13.59
N VAL A 170 -6.28 10.36 -13.25
CA VAL A 170 -5.99 11.77 -12.97
C VAL A 170 -5.12 11.91 -11.71
N LEU A 171 -5.51 11.22 -10.65
CA LEU A 171 -4.79 11.22 -9.38
C LEU A 171 -3.39 10.61 -9.53
N VAL A 172 -3.30 9.51 -10.29
CA VAL A 172 -2.02 8.87 -10.63
C VAL A 172 -1.15 9.79 -11.48
N MET A 173 -1.69 10.46 -12.49
CA MET A 173 -0.95 11.41 -13.32
C MET A 173 -0.34 12.55 -12.49
N TYR A 174 -1.12 13.14 -11.57
CA TYR A 174 -0.61 14.19 -10.67
C TYR A 174 0.57 13.68 -9.82
N SER A 175 0.36 12.55 -9.14
CA SER A 175 1.33 12.00 -8.20
C SER A 175 2.60 11.48 -8.90
N ALA A 176 2.43 10.78 -10.02
CA ALA A 176 3.52 10.27 -10.85
C ALA A 176 4.35 11.39 -11.47
N THR A 177 3.71 12.43 -12.00
CA THR A 177 4.42 13.57 -12.58
C THR A 177 5.27 14.27 -11.50
N LYS A 178 4.69 14.48 -10.31
CA LYS A 178 5.43 15.00 -9.15
C LYS A 178 6.62 14.12 -8.78
N ARG A 179 6.44 12.80 -8.80
CA ARG A 179 7.50 11.83 -8.46
C ARG A 179 8.65 11.81 -9.46
N PHE A 180 8.35 12.01 -10.75
CA PHE A 180 9.34 12.05 -11.83
C PHE A 180 9.99 13.43 -12.04
N GLY A 181 9.56 14.44 -11.27
CA GLY A 181 10.13 15.78 -11.28
C GLY A 181 9.55 16.72 -12.34
N GLY A 182 8.41 16.36 -12.95
CA GLY A 182 7.65 17.25 -13.83
C GLY A 182 6.67 18.14 -13.07
N ASN A 183 5.99 19.04 -13.78
CA ASN A 183 4.94 19.90 -13.27
C ASN A 183 3.63 19.11 -13.07
N PRO A 184 3.19 18.89 -11.82
CA PRO A 184 2.00 18.08 -11.54
C PRO A 184 0.70 18.63 -12.14
N ILE A 185 0.64 19.95 -12.42
CA ILE A 185 -0.51 20.58 -13.07
C ILE A 185 -0.62 20.14 -14.54
N LEU A 186 0.50 20.03 -15.26
CA LEU A 186 0.50 19.46 -16.62
C LEU A 186 0.12 17.98 -16.60
N GLY A 187 0.54 17.26 -15.55
CA GLY A 187 0.08 15.91 -15.26
C GLY A 187 -1.44 15.83 -15.13
N LEU A 188 -2.06 16.70 -14.32
CA LEU A 188 -3.52 16.76 -14.16
C LEU A 188 -4.25 17.00 -15.49
N VAL A 189 -3.75 17.94 -16.30
CA VAL A 189 -4.33 18.24 -17.62
C VAL A 189 -4.37 16.99 -18.49
N LEU A 190 -3.27 16.25 -18.59
CA LEU A 190 -3.27 14.97 -19.31
C LEU A 190 -4.14 13.90 -18.64
N GLY A 191 -4.22 13.90 -17.31
CA GLY A 191 -5.19 13.09 -16.59
C GLY A 191 -6.62 13.33 -17.06
N PHE A 192 -7.02 14.58 -17.27
CA PHE A 192 -8.35 14.89 -17.80
C PHE A 192 -8.51 14.43 -19.25
N VAL A 193 -7.48 14.58 -20.09
CA VAL A 193 -7.47 14.04 -21.46
C VAL A 193 -7.70 12.53 -21.47
N MET A 194 -7.15 11.79 -20.50
CA MET A 194 -7.33 10.33 -20.40
C MET A 194 -8.78 9.90 -20.18
N ILE A 195 -9.64 10.75 -19.65
CA ILE A 195 -11.00 10.36 -19.24
C ILE A 195 -12.08 11.36 -19.71
N THR A 196 -11.75 12.21 -20.69
CA THR A 196 -12.70 13.19 -21.21
C THR A 196 -13.93 12.50 -21.81
N PRO A 197 -15.15 13.06 -21.63
CA PRO A 197 -16.36 12.48 -22.21
C PRO A 197 -16.37 12.44 -23.74
N ASP A 198 -15.49 13.19 -24.40
CA ASP A 198 -15.33 13.14 -25.86
C ASP A 198 -14.66 11.82 -26.34
N LEU A 199 -14.11 11.03 -25.41
CA LEU A 199 -13.62 9.68 -25.71
C LEU A 199 -14.70 8.65 -25.38
N MET A 200 -14.75 7.59 -26.18
CA MET A 200 -15.56 6.43 -25.87
C MET A 200 -15.17 5.88 -24.49
N ASN A 201 -16.17 5.56 -23.68
CA ASN A 201 -15.97 4.94 -22.39
C ASN A 201 -15.29 3.59 -22.57
N ARG A 202 -14.17 3.38 -21.87
CA ARG A 202 -13.42 2.13 -21.96
C ARG A 202 -14.24 0.89 -21.63
N ASN A 203 -15.08 0.96 -20.60
CA ASN A 203 -15.83 -0.20 -20.13
C ASN A 203 -16.86 -0.63 -21.20
N ASP A 204 -17.59 0.33 -21.75
CA ASP A 204 -18.55 0.09 -22.81
C ASP A 204 -17.87 -0.41 -24.10
N PHE A 205 -16.67 0.12 -24.40
CA PHE A 205 -15.87 -0.34 -25.54
C PHE A 205 -15.43 -1.80 -25.39
N VAL A 206 -14.95 -2.21 -24.21
CA VAL A 206 -14.54 -3.60 -23.96
C VAL A 206 -15.74 -4.55 -23.97
N LEU A 207 -16.91 -4.09 -23.53
CA LEU A 207 -18.15 -4.87 -23.53
C LEU A 207 -18.82 -4.96 -24.92
N GLY A 208 -18.36 -4.17 -25.90
CA GLY A 208 -18.97 -4.12 -27.23
C GLY A 208 -20.29 -3.35 -27.27
N ASN A 209 -20.52 -2.45 -26.31
CA ASN A 209 -21.75 -1.66 -26.18
C ASN A 209 -21.78 -0.43 -27.12
N TYR A 210 -20.94 -0.40 -28.15
CA TYR A 210 -20.89 0.68 -29.13
C TYR A 210 -21.29 0.17 -30.51
N ASP A 211 -22.32 0.78 -31.08
CA ASP A 211 -22.77 0.50 -32.45
C ASP A 211 -21.76 1.00 -33.49
N THR A 212 -21.04 2.08 -33.19
CA THR A 212 -20.01 2.66 -34.06
C THR A 212 -18.72 2.92 -33.28
N LEU A 213 -17.60 2.47 -33.84
CA LEU A 213 -16.27 2.64 -33.24
C LEU A 213 -15.58 3.87 -33.83
N SER A 214 -15.45 4.92 -33.04
CA SER A 214 -14.71 6.13 -33.42
C SER A 214 -13.20 5.91 -33.32
N SER A 215 -12.46 6.26 -34.37
CA SER A 215 -11.00 6.16 -34.43
C SER A 215 -10.38 7.37 -35.10
N TRP A 216 -9.20 7.77 -34.66
CA TRP A 216 -8.35 8.71 -35.40
C TRP A 216 -7.48 7.96 -36.41
N HIS A 217 -7.28 8.57 -37.58
CA HIS A 217 -6.34 8.08 -38.59
C HIS A 217 -5.11 8.98 -38.62
N LEU A 218 -4.10 8.65 -37.81
CA LEU A 218 -2.86 9.43 -37.68
C LEU A 218 -1.67 8.59 -38.12
N PHE A 219 -0.77 9.18 -38.94
CA PHE A 219 0.46 8.52 -39.39
C PHE A 219 0.26 7.14 -40.04
N GLY A 220 -0.89 6.92 -40.70
CA GLY A 220 -1.26 5.63 -41.31
C GLY A 220 -1.78 4.59 -40.31
N LEU A 221 -1.94 4.94 -39.02
CA LEU A 221 -2.46 4.08 -37.97
C LEU A 221 -3.92 4.43 -37.67
N SER A 222 -4.75 3.42 -37.41
CA SER A 222 -6.09 3.58 -36.84
C SER A 222 -6.00 3.48 -35.33
N ILE A 223 -6.34 4.57 -34.63
CA ILE A 223 -6.22 4.69 -33.18
C ILE A 223 -7.61 4.86 -32.58
N PRO A 224 -8.10 3.87 -31.82
CA PRO A 224 -9.41 3.97 -31.17
C PRO A 224 -9.48 5.20 -30.26
N GLN A 225 -10.57 5.97 -30.36
CA GLN A 225 -10.86 7.11 -29.48
C GLN A 225 -11.42 6.61 -28.15
N VAL A 226 -10.65 5.81 -27.44
CA VAL A 226 -11.07 5.15 -26.20
C VAL A 226 -10.38 5.81 -25.02
N GLY A 227 -11.15 6.09 -23.98
CA GLY A 227 -10.63 6.60 -22.73
C GLY A 227 -9.76 5.57 -22.00
N PHE A 228 -9.02 6.05 -21.02
CA PHE A 228 -8.21 5.24 -20.12
C PHE A 228 -8.82 5.24 -18.72
N GLN A 229 -10.15 5.21 -18.61
CA GLN A 229 -10.83 5.11 -17.31
C GLN A 229 -10.25 3.92 -16.53
N GLY A 230 -9.79 4.19 -15.30
CA GLY A 230 -9.13 3.19 -14.46
C GLY A 230 -7.74 2.69 -14.93
N GLY A 231 -7.17 3.26 -15.99
CA GLY A 231 -5.85 2.90 -16.52
C GLY A 231 -4.70 3.48 -15.69
N VAL A 232 -4.13 2.67 -14.79
CA VAL A 232 -2.98 3.07 -13.95
C VAL A 232 -1.67 3.08 -14.75
N PHE A 233 -1.38 1.99 -15.47
CA PHE A 233 -0.11 1.86 -16.20
C PHE A 233 0.04 2.89 -17.33
N PRO A 234 -1.00 3.15 -18.15
CA PRO A 234 -0.97 4.26 -19.11
C PRO A 234 -0.64 5.60 -18.46
N ALA A 235 -1.19 5.89 -17.28
CA ALA A 235 -0.93 7.13 -16.55
C ALA A 235 0.52 7.22 -16.07
N ILE A 236 1.06 6.18 -15.42
CA ILE A 236 2.44 6.20 -14.91
C ILE A 236 3.45 6.37 -16.05
N LEU A 237 3.29 5.62 -17.15
CA LEU A 237 4.18 5.69 -18.30
C LEU A 237 4.12 7.06 -18.98
N THR A 238 2.91 7.59 -19.16
CA THR A 238 2.70 8.93 -19.73
C THR A 238 3.27 10.02 -18.83
N ALA A 239 3.09 9.94 -17.51
CA ALA A 239 3.65 10.90 -16.55
C ALA A 239 5.18 10.90 -16.54
N TRP A 240 5.80 9.72 -16.67
CA TRP A 240 7.24 9.58 -16.81
C TRP A 240 7.74 10.29 -18.08
N PHE A 241 7.09 10.02 -19.22
CA PHE A 241 7.45 10.66 -20.48
C PHE A 241 7.20 12.16 -20.45
N LEU A 242 6.06 12.60 -19.90
CA LEU A 242 5.72 14.02 -19.74
C LEU A 242 6.81 14.76 -18.97
N SER A 243 7.32 14.18 -17.89
CA SER A 243 8.38 14.79 -17.09
C SER A 243 9.71 14.93 -17.87
N LYS A 244 10.01 13.95 -18.74
CA LYS A 244 11.17 14.01 -19.65
C LYS A 244 10.97 15.01 -20.78
N MET A 245 9.78 15.04 -21.37
CA MET A 245 9.41 15.95 -22.44
C MET A 245 9.43 17.41 -21.95
N GLU A 246 8.93 17.66 -20.74
CA GLU A 246 8.98 18.98 -20.11
C GLU A 246 10.42 19.46 -19.89
N ALA A 247 11.28 18.59 -19.34
CA ALA A 247 12.69 18.92 -19.15
C ALA A 247 13.41 19.17 -20.48
N PHE A 248 13.09 18.40 -21.52
CA PHE A 248 13.62 18.60 -22.87
C PHE A 248 13.14 19.92 -23.47
N ALA A 249 11.84 20.21 -23.40
CA ALA A 249 11.25 21.45 -23.91
C ALA A 249 11.86 22.67 -23.20
N LYS A 250 11.97 22.65 -21.87
CA LYS A 250 12.66 23.71 -21.09
C LYS A 250 14.10 23.95 -21.55
N LYS A 251 14.83 22.88 -21.89
CA LYS A 251 16.22 22.98 -22.36
C LYS A 251 16.35 23.53 -23.78
N LYS A 252 15.36 23.29 -24.64
CA LYS A 252 15.42 23.62 -26.07
C LYS A 252 14.70 24.91 -26.44
N THR A 253 13.75 25.36 -25.62
CA THR A 253 12.95 26.55 -25.89
C THR A 253 13.67 27.82 -25.41
N PRO A 254 13.80 28.87 -26.24
CA PRO A 254 14.31 30.17 -25.82
C PRO A 254 13.50 30.77 -24.68
N GLN A 255 14.15 31.46 -23.74
CA GLN A 255 13.51 31.97 -22.51
C GLN A 255 12.27 32.84 -22.80
N ALA A 256 12.31 33.66 -23.85
CA ALA A 256 11.19 34.51 -24.27
C ALA A 256 9.91 33.74 -24.64
N LEU A 257 10.04 32.49 -25.10
CA LEU A 257 8.92 31.65 -25.53
C LEU A 257 8.60 30.53 -24.54
N SER A 258 9.40 30.39 -23.47
CA SER A 258 9.34 29.25 -22.55
C SER A 258 7.97 29.13 -21.88
N PHE A 259 7.35 30.25 -21.51
CA PHE A 259 6.03 30.27 -20.86
C PHE A 259 4.92 29.67 -21.72
N ILE A 260 4.99 29.82 -23.05
CA ILE A 260 3.95 29.36 -23.98
C ILE A 260 4.31 28.00 -24.57
N LEU A 261 5.52 27.86 -25.10
CA LEU A 261 5.91 26.67 -25.86
C LEU A 261 6.21 25.46 -24.98
N VAL A 262 6.80 25.63 -23.80
CA VAL A 262 7.11 24.49 -22.93
C VAL A 262 5.85 23.71 -22.55
N PRO A 263 4.79 24.32 -21.97
CA PRO A 263 3.58 23.56 -21.63
C PRO A 263 2.87 23.02 -22.87
N THR A 264 2.81 23.79 -23.98
CA THR A 264 2.15 23.37 -25.23
C THR A 264 2.80 22.13 -25.84
N VAL A 265 4.12 22.16 -26.05
CA VAL A 265 4.90 21.05 -26.60
C VAL A 265 4.83 19.85 -25.65
N THR A 266 4.97 20.08 -24.35
CA THR A 266 4.90 19.01 -23.34
C THR A 266 3.57 18.27 -23.41
N ILE A 267 2.44 19.00 -23.40
CA ILE A 267 1.10 18.40 -23.48
C ILE A 267 0.90 17.70 -24.82
N LEU A 268 1.20 18.35 -25.94
CA LEU A 268 0.95 17.82 -27.28
C LEU A 268 1.68 16.48 -27.51
N PHE A 269 3.00 16.45 -27.28
CA PHE A 269 3.78 15.24 -27.50
C PHE A 269 3.47 14.15 -26.47
N SER A 270 3.15 14.53 -25.24
CA SER A 270 2.78 13.54 -24.22
C SER A 270 1.39 12.95 -24.46
N ALA A 271 0.43 13.72 -24.98
CA ALA A 271 -0.87 13.22 -25.41
C ALA A 271 -0.76 12.30 -26.62
N LEU A 272 0.03 12.67 -27.63
CA LEU A 272 0.32 11.79 -28.78
C LEU A 272 0.95 10.48 -28.31
N ALA A 273 1.95 10.55 -27.43
CA ALA A 273 2.62 9.37 -26.90
C ALA A 273 1.69 8.52 -26.01
N LEU A 274 0.77 9.13 -25.26
CA LEU A 274 -0.28 8.43 -24.51
C LEU A 274 -1.12 7.55 -25.44
N PHE A 275 -1.69 8.09 -26.51
CA PHE A 275 -2.58 7.30 -27.37
C PHE A 275 -1.83 6.31 -28.28
N LEU A 276 -0.64 6.67 -28.76
CA LEU A 276 0.12 5.85 -29.71
C LEU A 276 0.96 4.75 -29.07
N ILE A 277 1.53 5.01 -27.89
CA ILE A 277 2.60 4.19 -27.32
C ILE A 277 2.23 3.72 -25.92
N PHE A 278 2.09 4.65 -24.97
CA PHE A 278 1.98 4.31 -23.55
C PHE A 278 0.62 3.76 -23.14
N GLY A 279 -0.45 4.14 -23.84
CA GLY A 279 -1.78 3.59 -23.70
C GLY A 279 -1.83 2.12 -24.07
N PRO A 280 -1.47 1.74 -25.31
CA PRO A 280 -1.37 0.34 -25.71
C PRO A 280 -0.43 -0.49 -24.82
N ILE A 281 0.77 0.01 -24.52
CA ILE A 281 1.73 -0.68 -23.64
C ILE A 281 1.13 -0.85 -22.23
N GLY A 282 0.58 0.21 -21.65
CA GLY A 282 -0.02 0.16 -20.32
C GLY A 282 -1.22 -0.79 -20.24
N ASN A 283 -2.03 -0.84 -21.30
CA ASN A 283 -3.12 -1.81 -21.42
C ASN A 283 -2.59 -3.25 -21.52
N ALA A 284 -1.55 -3.49 -22.31
CA ALA A 284 -0.91 -4.81 -22.41
C ALA A 284 -0.34 -5.27 -21.06
N VAL A 285 0.28 -4.37 -20.29
CA VAL A 285 0.72 -4.65 -18.91
C VAL A 285 -0.46 -5.00 -18.01
N GLY A 286 -1.56 -4.25 -18.10
CA GLY A 286 -2.79 -4.53 -17.36
C GLY A 286 -3.38 -5.91 -17.70
N THR A 287 -3.41 -6.28 -18.97
CA THR A 287 -3.86 -7.60 -19.44
C THR A 287 -2.95 -8.72 -18.93
N GLY A 288 -1.63 -8.52 -18.98
CA GLY A 288 -0.66 -9.48 -18.45
C GLY A 288 -0.83 -9.72 -16.94
N LEU A 289 -1.09 -8.65 -16.18
CA LEU A 289 -1.45 -8.77 -14.76
C LEU A 289 -2.76 -9.53 -14.59
N GLY A 290 -3.81 -9.21 -15.36
CA GLY A 290 -5.07 -9.94 -15.36
C GLY A 290 -4.90 -11.45 -15.59
N TRP A 291 -3.95 -11.85 -16.45
CA TRP A 291 -3.62 -13.26 -16.68
C TRP A 291 -2.89 -13.92 -15.50
N ILE A 292 -1.91 -13.25 -14.88
CA ILE A 292 -1.25 -13.74 -13.66
C ILE A 292 -2.29 -13.97 -12.56
N ILE A 293 -3.20 -13.02 -12.44
CA ILE A 293 -4.32 -13.03 -11.53
C ILE A 293 -5.26 -14.22 -11.80
N ASP A 294 -5.61 -14.48 -13.06
CA ASP A 294 -6.42 -15.64 -13.45
C ASP A 294 -5.75 -16.96 -13.02
N ILE A 295 -4.42 -17.06 -13.17
CA ILE A 295 -3.66 -18.22 -12.68
C ILE A 295 -3.76 -18.34 -11.16
N LEU A 296 -3.47 -17.25 -10.44
CA LEU A 296 -3.43 -17.23 -8.97
C LEU A 296 -4.80 -17.39 -8.31
N TYR A 297 -5.87 -16.97 -8.97
CA TYR A 297 -7.21 -16.98 -8.41
C TYR A 297 -8.09 -18.09 -8.98
N ASN A 298 -8.16 -18.24 -10.31
CA ASN A 298 -9.06 -19.19 -10.95
C ASN A 298 -8.40 -20.57 -11.14
N LYS A 299 -7.14 -20.63 -11.60
CA LYS A 299 -6.50 -21.93 -11.91
C LYS A 299 -5.93 -22.66 -10.71
N THR A 300 -5.31 -21.93 -9.77
CA THR A 300 -4.75 -22.52 -8.55
C THR A 300 -5.75 -22.62 -7.40
N GLY A 301 -6.93 -22.03 -7.56
CA GLY A 301 -8.07 -22.16 -6.65
C GLY A 301 -7.71 -21.83 -5.20
N PHE A 302 -8.24 -22.62 -4.27
CA PHE A 302 -8.07 -22.37 -2.83
C PHE A 302 -6.60 -22.53 -2.36
N VAL A 303 -5.78 -23.31 -3.08
CA VAL A 303 -4.35 -23.49 -2.76
C VAL A 303 -3.57 -22.21 -3.07
N GLY A 304 -3.85 -21.58 -4.23
CA GLY A 304 -3.28 -20.27 -4.56
C GLY A 304 -3.65 -19.21 -3.54
N ALA A 305 -4.93 -19.16 -3.16
CA ALA A 305 -5.42 -18.22 -2.15
C ALA A 305 -4.79 -18.45 -0.76
N PHE A 306 -4.55 -19.71 -0.38
CA PHE A 306 -3.83 -20.06 0.86
C PHE A 306 -2.42 -19.48 0.85
N VAL A 307 -1.63 -19.81 -0.18
CA VAL A 307 -0.23 -19.40 -0.27
C VAL A 307 -0.15 -17.88 -0.33
N PHE A 308 -1.01 -17.25 -1.12
CA PHE A 308 -1.03 -15.80 -1.26
C PHE A 308 -1.34 -15.12 0.08
N ALA A 309 -2.44 -15.47 0.76
CA ALA A 309 -2.81 -14.86 2.03
C ALA A 309 -1.76 -15.07 3.14
N ALA A 310 -1.07 -16.22 3.15
CA ALA A 310 0.01 -16.51 4.10
C ALA A 310 1.26 -15.64 3.87
N LEU A 311 1.54 -15.27 2.61
CA LEU A 311 2.73 -14.49 2.21
C LEU A 311 2.53 -12.97 2.25
N LEU A 312 1.29 -12.48 2.40
CA LEU A 312 1.01 -11.04 2.44
C LEU A 312 1.68 -10.32 3.63
N GLN A 313 1.68 -10.89 4.84
CA GLN A 313 2.35 -10.23 5.99
C GLN A 313 3.88 -10.26 5.91
N PRO A 314 4.53 -11.33 5.40
CA PRO A 314 5.95 -11.25 5.03
C PRO A 314 6.27 -10.08 4.11
N LEU A 315 5.38 -9.75 3.17
CA LEU A 315 5.53 -8.58 2.29
C LEU A 315 5.34 -7.24 3.03
N VAL A 316 4.50 -7.21 4.06
CA VAL A 316 4.34 -6.03 4.94
C VAL A 316 5.63 -5.76 5.72
N VAL A 317 6.31 -6.82 6.18
CA VAL A 317 7.61 -6.69 6.86
C VAL A 317 8.65 -6.04 5.96
N THR A 318 8.63 -6.32 4.65
CA THR A 318 9.55 -5.72 3.68
C THR A 318 9.14 -4.30 3.24
N GLY A 319 7.97 -3.81 3.64
CA GLY A 319 7.48 -2.47 3.29
C GLY A 319 7.06 -2.32 1.81
N THR A 320 6.86 -3.42 1.10
CA THR A 320 6.56 -3.44 -0.34
C THR A 320 5.08 -3.66 -0.66
N GLN A 321 4.22 -3.74 0.36
CA GLN A 321 2.77 -3.99 0.23
C GLN A 321 2.03 -2.95 -0.60
N HIS A 322 2.48 -1.69 -0.60
CA HIS A 322 1.83 -0.61 -1.35
C HIS A 322 1.87 -0.79 -2.87
N ALA A 323 2.79 -1.62 -3.38
CA ALA A 323 2.79 -1.99 -4.79
C ALA A 323 1.62 -2.91 -5.16
N ILE A 324 1.13 -3.74 -4.23
CA ILE A 324 -0.05 -4.60 -4.47
C ILE A 324 -1.31 -3.76 -4.61
N GLN A 325 -1.45 -2.67 -3.85
CA GLN A 325 -2.60 -1.77 -3.93
C GLN A 325 -2.80 -1.17 -5.34
N ALA A 326 -1.70 -0.97 -6.08
CA ALA A 326 -1.77 -0.54 -7.49
C ALA A 326 -2.34 -1.63 -8.41
N ILE A 327 -1.98 -2.89 -8.16
CA ILE A 327 -2.51 -4.06 -8.87
C ILE A 327 -4.00 -4.24 -8.56
N GLU A 328 -4.39 -4.05 -7.29
CA GLU A 328 -5.79 -4.08 -6.84
C GLU A 328 -6.65 -3.02 -7.52
N ALA A 329 -6.13 -1.80 -7.63
CA ALA A 329 -6.81 -0.72 -8.35
C ALA A 329 -7.05 -1.09 -9.82
N GLN A 330 -6.02 -1.66 -10.48
CA GLN A 330 -6.16 -2.12 -11.86
C GLN A 330 -7.15 -3.30 -11.98
N LEU A 331 -7.19 -4.16 -10.97
CA LEU A 331 -8.02 -5.36 -10.94
C LEU A 331 -9.52 -5.02 -10.85
N VAL A 332 -9.90 -4.05 -10.02
CA VAL A 332 -11.28 -3.55 -9.95
C VAL A 332 -11.73 -3.04 -11.32
N VAL A 333 -10.84 -2.35 -12.03
CA VAL A 333 -11.13 -1.78 -13.35
C VAL A 333 -11.30 -2.86 -14.42
N THR A 334 -10.46 -3.90 -14.40
CA THR A 334 -10.51 -4.93 -15.45
C THR A 334 -11.56 -6.01 -15.21
N THR A 335 -11.88 -6.31 -13.95
CA THR A 335 -12.75 -7.45 -13.60
C THR A 335 -14.03 -7.05 -12.87
N GLY A 336 -14.18 -5.78 -12.48
CA GLY A 336 -15.29 -5.28 -11.66
C GLY A 336 -15.19 -5.66 -10.18
N PHE A 337 -14.24 -6.51 -9.79
CA PHE A 337 -14.07 -6.99 -8.43
C PHE A 337 -12.61 -6.99 -8.00
N ASN A 338 -12.36 -6.97 -6.70
CA ASN A 338 -11.06 -7.19 -6.10
C ASN A 338 -11.11 -8.41 -5.17
N TYR A 339 -10.51 -9.52 -5.60
CA TYR A 339 -10.41 -10.73 -4.79
C TYR A 339 -9.16 -10.75 -3.89
N ILE A 340 -8.22 -9.82 -4.06
CA ILE A 340 -7.04 -9.68 -3.19
C ILE A 340 -7.45 -9.03 -1.86
N GLN A 341 -8.41 -8.10 -1.89
CA GLN A 341 -8.87 -7.38 -0.70
C GLN A 341 -9.35 -8.29 0.45
N PRO A 342 -10.18 -9.34 0.23
CA PRO A 342 -10.56 -10.26 1.30
C PRO A 342 -9.37 -11.07 1.84
N LEU A 343 -8.38 -11.40 0.99
CA LEU A 343 -7.15 -12.08 1.39
C LEU A 343 -6.28 -11.19 2.27
N TRP A 344 -6.18 -9.89 1.95
CA TRP A 344 -5.55 -8.91 2.83
C TRP A 344 -6.22 -8.87 4.20
N SER A 345 -7.56 -8.88 4.22
CA SER A 345 -8.31 -8.82 5.47
C SER A 345 -7.98 -9.98 6.41
N VAL A 346 -8.09 -11.23 5.94
CA VAL A 346 -7.77 -12.40 6.76
C VAL A 346 -6.31 -12.39 7.19
N SER A 347 -5.42 -11.90 6.32
CA SER A 347 -4.00 -11.80 6.59
C SER A 347 -3.67 -10.82 7.73
N ILE A 348 -4.31 -9.65 7.74
CA ILE A 348 -4.15 -8.64 8.78
C ILE A 348 -4.82 -9.07 10.09
N ILE A 349 -6.05 -9.57 10.00
CA ILE A 349 -6.82 -10.03 11.16
C ILE A 349 -6.13 -11.22 11.85
N ALA A 350 -5.45 -12.10 11.10
CA ALA A 350 -4.64 -13.16 11.69
C ALA A 350 -3.48 -12.64 12.54
N GLN A 351 -2.82 -11.55 12.13
CA GLN A 351 -1.77 -10.93 12.95
C GLN A 351 -2.34 -10.34 14.24
N GLY A 352 -3.56 -9.77 14.16
CA GLY A 352 -4.33 -9.37 15.34
C GLY A 352 -4.65 -10.54 16.27
N GLY A 353 -5.05 -11.68 15.70
CA GLY A 353 -5.28 -12.92 16.42
C GLY A 353 -4.02 -13.43 17.12
N ALA A 354 -2.87 -13.44 16.46
CA ALA A 354 -1.60 -13.82 17.09
C ALA A 354 -1.19 -12.86 18.21
N ALA A 355 -1.42 -11.56 18.03
CA ALA A 355 -1.23 -10.60 19.11
C ALA A 355 -2.13 -10.99 20.29
N LEU A 356 -3.43 -11.18 20.08
CA LEU A 356 -4.32 -11.57 21.18
C LEU A 356 -3.95 -12.95 21.80
N GLY A 357 -3.39 -13.87 21.01
CA GLY A 357 -2.80 -15.12 21.53
C GLY A 357 -1.67 -14.83 22.52
N MET A 358 -0.74 -13.94 22.18
CA MET A 358 0.32 -13.50 23.09
C MET A 358 -0.21 -12.73 24.31
N PHE A 359 -1.36 -12.04 24.20
CA PHE A 359 -2.02 -11.40 25.35
C PHE A 359 -2.46 -12.44 26.38
N PHE A 360 -3.00 -13.57 25.95
CA PHE A 360 -3.38 -14.67 26.86
C PHE A 360 -2.17 -15.38 27.47
N LEU A 361 -1.01 -15.32 26.81
CA LEU A 361 0.25 -15.85 27.32
C LEU A 361 1.03 -14.84 28.20
N ALA A 362 0.52 -13.62 28.34
CA ALA A 362 1.09 -12.57 29.19
C ALA A 362 0.49 -12.58 30.59
N LYS A 363 1.32 -12.31 31.61
CA LYS A 363 0.88 -12.19 33.00
C LYS A 363 -0.12 -11.05 33.15
N LYS A 364 -1.07 -11.21 34.08
CA LYS A 364 -2.01 -10.13 34.42
C LYS A 364 -1.21 -8.90 34.87
N HIS A 365 -1.63 -7.71 34.41
CA HIS A 365 -1.01 -6.42 34.70
C HIS A 365 0.44 -6.22 34.22
N SER A 366 0.95 -7.07 33.32
CA SER A 366 2.27 -6.83 32.72
C SER A 366 2.23 -5.78 31.62
N LYS A 367 3.34 -5.06 31.44
CA LYS A 367 3.53 -4.13 30.31
C LYS A 367 3.37 -4.81 28.96
N ARG A 368 3.74 -6.10 28.88
CA ARG A 368 3.53 -6.93 27.68
C ARG A 368 2.06 -7.07 27.37
N ARG A 369 1.23 -7.44 28.36
CA ARG A 369 -0.22 -7.58 28.18
C ARG A 369 -0.87 -6.31 27.67
N GLU A 370 -0.47 -5.15 28.20
CA GLU A 370 -0.92 -3.84 27.73
C GLU A 370 -0.49 -3.56 26.28
N THR A 371 0.80 -3.75 25.97
CA THR A 371 1.37 -3.55 24.62
C THR A 371 0.66 -4.43 23.58
N THR A 372 0.35 -5.67 23.95
CA THR A 372 -0.29 -6.61 23.06
C THR A 372 -1.73 -6.24 22.76
N MET A 373 -2.49 -5.77 23.77
CA MET A 373 -3.86 -5.29 23.57
C MET A 373 -3.89 -4.04 22.69
N SER A 374 -3.03 -3.05 22.95
CA SER A 374 -2.97 -1.82 22.15
C SER A 374 -2.49 -2.07 20.71
N SER A 375 -1.68 -3.10 20.48
CA SER A 375 -1.23 -3.50 19.14
C SER A 375 -2.27 -4.31 18.34
N PHE A 376 -3.24 -4.94 19.02
CA PHE A 376 -4.33 -5.67 18.36
C PHE A 376 -5.35 -4.73 17.71
N ILE A 377 -5.76 -3.66 18.38
CA ILE A 377 -6.86 -2.78 17.92
C ILE A 377 -6.64 -2.26 16.49
N PRO A 378 -5.44 -1.76 16.10
CA PRO A 378 -5.19 -1.29 14.73
C PRO A 378 -5.45 -2.35 13.64
N THR A 379 -5.28 -3.64 13.96
CA THR A 379 -5.49 -4.74 12.99
C THR A 379 -6.95 -4.85 12.56
N LEU A 380 -7.89 -4.46 13.43
CA LEU A 380 -9.32 -4.40 13.11
C LEU A 380 -9.62 -3.35 12.04
N PHE A 381 -8.72 -2.40 11.82
CA PHE A 381 -8.84 -1.31 10.85
C PHE A 381 -7.84 -1.44 9.69
N GLY A 382 -7.28 -2.63 9.47
CA GLY A 382 -6.40 -2.88 8.33
C GLY A 382 -4.94 -2.48 8.55
N ILE A 383 -4.51 -2.23 9.78
CA ILE A 383 -3.14 -1.83 10.13
C ILE A 383 -2.48 -2.93 10.97
N SER A 384 -1.56 -3.70 10.40
CA SER A 384 -0.91 -4.84 11.07
C SER A 384 0.47 -4.53 11.65
N GLU A 385 1.08 -3.41 11.30
CA GLU A 385 2.46 -3.07 11.68
C GLU A 385 2.69 -3.04 13.20
N PRO A 386 1.79 -2.47 14.03
CA PRO A 386 1.94 -2.52 15.48
C PRO A 386 1.93 -3.97 16.00
N ALA A 387 1.01 -4.81 15.54
CA ALA A 387 0.93 -6.22 15.94
C ALA A 387 2.17 -7.01 15.51
N ILE A 388 2.64 -6.80 14.28
CA ILE A 388 3.82 -7.49 13.75
C ILE A 388 5.07 -7.14 14.57
N PHE A 389 5.40 -5.85 14.67
CA PHE A 389 6.70 -5.44 15.18
C PHE A 389 6.74 -5.32 16.71
N ALA A 390 5.65 -4.88 17.35
CA ALA A 390 5.63 -4.72 18.81
C ALA A 390 5.32 -6.02 19.56
N VAL A 391 4.80 -7.04 18.87
CA VAL A 391 4.38 -8.32 19.48
C VAL A 391 4.91 -9.52 18.70
N ASN A 392 4.44 -9.74 17.48
CA ASN A 392 4.53 -11.05 16.81
C ASN A 392 5.93 -11.42 16.31
N LEU A 393 6.82 -10.44 16.18
CA LEU A 393 8.24 -10.61 15.85
C LEU A 393 9.17 -10.09 16.94
N ARG A 394 8.63 -9.60 18.07
CA ARG A 394 9.43 -8.92 19.10
C ARG A 394 10.44 -9.85 19.75
N ASP A 395 9.99 -11.03 20.17
CA ASP A 395 10.84 -12.01 20.86
C ASP A 395 11.04 -13.31 20.07
N SER A 396 10.14 -13.59 19.13
CA SER A 396 10.08 -14.85 18.40
C SER A 396 9.33 -14.68 17.11
N ILE A 397 9.68 -15.47 16.10
CA ILE A 397 8.93 -15.55 14.83
C ILE A 397 7.67 -16.43 14.95
N THR A 398 7.52 -17.21 16.03
CA THR A 398 6.43 -18.19 16.18
C THR A 398 5.03 -17.57 16.08
N PRO A 399 4.71 -16.45 16.77
CA PRO A 399 3.38 -15.81 16.63
C PRO A 399 3.11 -15.34 15.21
N PHE A 400 4.12 -14.77 14.55
CA PHE A 400 4.01 -14.31 13.18
C PHE A 400 3.73 -15.47 12.20
N LEU A 401 4.42 -16.61 12.33
CA LEU A 401 4.19 -17.78 11.48
C LEU A 401 2.84 -18.44 11.75
N ALA A 402 2.40 -18.49 13.01
CA ALA A 402 1.07 -18.98 13.38
C ALA A 402 -0.04 -18.14 12.72
N ALA A 403 0.13 -16.81 12.74
CA ALA A 403 -0.76 -15.89 12.02
C ALA A 403 -0.70 -16.11 10.50
N SER A 404 0.48 -16.18 9.88
CA SER A 404 0.61 -16.41 8.44
C SER A 404 -0.04 -17.71 7.99
N PHE A 405 0.13 -18.80 8.74
CA PHE A 405 -0.53 -20.06 8.44
C PHE A 405 -2.07 -19.94 8.54
N SER A 406 -2.55 -19.28 9.60
CA SER A 406 -3.99 -19.05 9.82
C SER A 406 -4.61 -18.14 8.75
N ALA A 407 -3.85 -17.15 8.30
CA ALA A 407 -4.21 -16.31 7.16
C ALA A 407 -4.36 -17.12 5.89
N GLY A 408 -3.48 -18.10 5.64
CA GLY A 408 -3.63 -19.04 4.54
C GLY A 408 -4.94 -19.82 4.60
N ILE A 409 -5.29 -20.36 5.77
CA ILE A 409 -6.57 -21.08 5.96
C ILE A 409 -7.77 -20.14 5.71
N GLY A 410 -7.74 -18.94 6.28
CA GLY A 410 -8.75 -17.92 6.00
C GLY A 410 -8.82 -17.55 4.53
N GLY A 411 -7.69 -17.47 3.83
CA GLY A 411 -7.61 -17.15 2.41
C GLY A 411 -8.19 -18.25 1.52
N ALA A 412 -7.87 -19.51 1.82
CA ALA A 412 -8.49 -20.66 1.17
C ALA A 412 -10.01 -20.63 1.33
N PHE A 413 -10.50 -20.34 2.54
CA PHE A 413 -11.92 -20.19 2.82
C PHE A 413 -12.55 -19.07 1.97
N MET A 414 -11.93 -17.89 1.92
CA MET A 414 -12.42 -16.77 1.10
C MET A 414 -12.59 -17.18 -0.37
N LYS A 415 -11.64 -17.94 -0.92
CA LYS A 415 -11.72 -18.42 -2.30
C LYS A 415 -12.81 -19.48 -2.51
N ILE A 416 -12.96 -20.44 -1.60
CA ILE A 416 -13.99 -21.49 -1.70
C ILE A 416 -15.38 -20.89 -1.81
N PHE A 417 -15.65 -19.80 -1.07
CA PHE A 417 -16.94 -19.13 -1.06
C PHE A 417 -17.04 -17.94 -2.02
N ASP A 418 -16.05 -17.75 -2.92
CA ASP A 418 -15.94 -16.63 -3.87
C ASP A 418 -16.16 -15.26 -3.22
N VAL A 419 -15.53 -15.03 -2.06
CA VAL A 419 -15.57 -13.74 -1.39
C VAL A 419 -14.71 -12.75 -2.18
N LYS A 420 -15.34 -11.65 -2.60
CA LYS A 420 -14.73 -10.60 -3.40
C LYS A 420 -15.21 -9.22 -2.95
N ALA A 421 -14.37 -8.20 -3.12
CA ALA A 421 -14.73 -6.82 -2.87
C ALA A 421 -15.12 -6.10 -4.17
N THR A 422 -15.95 -5.07 -4.06
CA THR A 422 -16.33 -4.19 -5.18
C THR A 422 -15.34 -3.03 -5.37
N SER A 423 -14.37 -2.91 -4.47
CA SER A 423 -13.39 -1.82 -4.43
C SER A 423 -12.13 -2.23 -3.64
N PHE A 424 -11.16 -1.32 -3.49
CA PHE A 424 -10.01 -1.47 -2.60
C PHE A 424 -10.00 -0.33 -1.55
N ALA A 425 -9.78 -0.66 -0.28
CA ALA A 425 -9.82 0.29 0.84
C ALA A 425 -9.08 -0.22 2.07
N LEU A 426 -9.40 0.32 3.25
CA LEU A 426 -9.07 -0.33 4.52
C LEU A 426 -9.78 -1.69 4.62
N THR A 427 -9.09 -2.68 5.20
CA THR A 427 -9.61 -4.04 5.44
C THR A 427 -9.98 -4.22 6.91
N GLY A 428 -10.36 -5.44 7.32
CA GLY A 428 -10.87 -5.71 8.66
C GLY A 428 -12.33 -5.26 8.78
N LEU A 429 -12.68 -4.53 9.83
CA LEU A 429 -14.04 -4.03 10.02
C LEU A 429 -14.49 -3.09 8.88
N PRO A 430 -13.67 -2.11 8.41
CA PRO A 430 -13.98 -1.34 7.21
C PRO A 430 -14.24 -2.19 5.96
N GLY A 431 -13.62 -3.38 5.85
CA GLY A 431 -13.82 -4.26 4.71
C GLY A 431 -15.27 -4.75 4.57
N LEU A 432 -16.04 -4.77 5.67
CA LEU A 432 -17.48 -5.13 5.64
C LEU A 432 -18.29 -4.24 4.71
N THR A 433 -17.85 -3.00 4.48
CA THR A 433 -18.62 -2.05 3.68
C THR A 433 -18.33 -2.23 2.17
N ILE A 434 -17.19 -2.81 1.80
CA ILE A 434 -16.76 -2.95 0.39
C ILE A 434 -16.82 -4.38 -0.15
N VAL A 435 -17.11 -5.37 0.70
CA VAL A 435 -17.32 -6.75 0.26
C VAL A 435 -18.62 -6.85 -0.52
N TYR A 436 -18.61 -7.65 -1.58
CA TYR A 436 -19.81 -7.94 -2.36
C TYR A 436 -20.92 -8.48 -1.44
N PRO A 437 -22.07 -7.79 -1.31
CA PRO A 437 -22.98 -8.02 -0.19
C PRO A 437 -23.48 -9.46 -0.02
N PRO A 438 -23.82 -10.21 -1.10
CA PRO A 438 -24.21 -11.62 -0.97
C PRO A 438 -23.16 -12.54 -0.35
N ARG A 439 -21.89 -12.11 -0.29
CA ARG A 439 -20.77 -12.88 0.28
C ARG A 439 -20.29 -12.35 1.63
N LEU A 440 -20.96 -11.34 2.20
CA LEU A 440 -20.55 -10.68 3.44
C LEU A 440 -20.44 -11.63 4.64
N ILE A 441 -21.36 -12.59 4.76
CA ILE A 441 -21.32 -13.57 5.86
C ILE A 441 -20.05 -14.45 5.80
N PHE A 442 -19.65 -14.87 4.61
CA PHE A 442 -18.43 -15.65 4.41
C PHE A 442 -17.20 -14.81 4.67
N TYR A 443 -17.25 -13.51 4.37
CA TYR A 443 -16.17 -12.60 4.76
C TYR A 443 -15.99 -12.54 6.28
N ILE A 444 -17.09 -12.43 7.04
CA ILE A 444 -17.05 -12.43 8.51
C ILE A 444 -16.46 -13.75 9.02
N ILE A 445 -16.96 -14.89 8.53
CA ILE A 445 -16.50 -16.22 8.94
C ILE A 445 -15.01 -16.41 8.62
N GLY A 446 -14.56 -16.03 7.43
CA GLY A 446 -13.15 -16.15 7.04
C GLY A 446 -12.22 -15.32 7.93
N ASN A 447 -12.64 -14.11 8.31
CA ASN A 447 -11.87 -13.29 9.27
C ASN A 447 -11.90 -13.89 10.68
N LEU A 448 -13.01 -14.45 11.13
CA LEU A 448 -13.08 -15.13 12.43
C LEU A 448 -12.18 -16.37 12.48
N ILE A 449 -12.15 -17.18 11.41
CA ILE A 449 -11.23 -18.31 11.26
C ILE A 449 -9.79 -17.81 11.40
N ALA A 450 -9.42 -16.80 10.62
CA ALA A 450 -8.07 -16.23 10.62
C ALA A 450 -7.68 -15.64 11.97
N PHE A 451 -8.64 -15.06 12.71
CA PHE A 451 -8.46 -14.50 14.04
C PHE A 451 -8.29 -15.56 15.15
N ILE A 452 -9.11 -16.61 15.14
CA ILE A 452 -9.19 -17.60 16.22
C ILE A 452 -8.07 -18.63 16.13
N LEU A 453 -7.74 -19.12 14.93
CA LEU A 453 -6.70 -20.15 14.77
C LEU A 453 -5.33 -19.78 15.38
N PRO A 454 -4.76 -18.58 15.20
CA PRO A 454 -3.44 -18.28 15.75
C PRO A 454 -3.46 -18.24 17.28
N ILE A 455 -4.58 -17.83 17.89
CA ILE A 455 -4.78 -17.88 19.35
C ILE A 455 -4.68 -19.34 19.83
N ILE A 456 -5.42 -20.25 19.19
CA ILE A 456 -5.42 -21.68 19.52
C ILE A 456 -4.02 -22.27 19.32
N ILE A 457 -3.40 -22.01 18.17
CA ILE A 457 -2.06 -22.51 17.84
C ILE A 457 -1.05 -22.07 18.90
N LEU A 458 -1.06 -20.80 19.31
CA LEU A 458 -0.10 -20.28 20.30
C LEU A 458 -0.32 -20.86 21.69
N ILE A 459 -1.57 -21.00 22.14
CA ILE A 459 -1.89 -21.61 23.44
C ILE A 459 -1.42 -23.07 23.46
N VAL A 460 -1.72 -23.85 22.41
CA VAL A 460 -1.32 -25.26 22.32
C VAL A 460 0.20 -25.37 22.20
N TRP A 461 0.84 -24.56 21.36
CA TRP A 461 2.30 -24.56 21.19
C TRP A 461 3.03 -24.22 22.49
N ASN A 462 2.50 -23.27 23.27
CA ASN A 462 3.05 -22.93 24.58
C ASN A 462 3.00 -24.10 25.56
N ARG A 463 1.92 -24.91 25.53
CA ARG A 463 1.81 -26.10 26.40
C ARG A 463 2.86 -27.17 26.05
N VAL A 464 3.14 -27.39 24.76
CA VAL A 464 4.05 -28.45 24.32
C VAL A 464 5.52 -28.01 24.38
N LYS A 465 5.86 -26.92 23.69
CA LYS A 465 7.25 -26.47 23.50
C LYS A 465 7.60 -25.23 24.32
N GLY A 466 6.61 -24.42 24.67
CA GLY A 466 6.82 -23.07 25.19
C GLY A 466 6.95 -22.09 24.03
N VAL A 467 6.33 -20.92 24.16
CA VAL A 467 6.52 -19.81 23.20
C VAL A 467 7.52 -18.84 23.82
N ILE A 468 8.60 -18.54 23.10
CA ILE A 468 9.59 -17.55 23.54
C ILE A 468 8.86 -16.20 23.64
N GLY A 469 8.92 -15.60 24.83
CA GLY A 469 8.18 -14.38 25.17
C GLY A 469 6.84 -14.61 25.91
N ALA A 470 6.39 -15.85 26.10
CA ALA A 470 5.29 -16.12 27.02
C ALA A 470 5.74 -15.85 28.46
N GLU A 471 4.96 -15.11 29.23
CA GLU A 471 5.23 -14.85 30.65
C GLU A 471 4.58 -15.92 31.55
N ILE A 472 3.64 -16.69 30.99
CA ILE A 472 2.95 -17.79 31.65
C ILE A 472 3.61 -19.11 31.19
N GLY A 473 4.17 -19.85 32.14
CA GLY A 473 4.92 -21.09 31.88
C GLY A 473 4.07 -22.25 31.35
N LYS A 474 4.76 -23.33 30.94
CA LYS A 474 4.12 -24.59 30.49
C LYS A 474 3.09 -25.07 31.51
N GLY A 475 1.83 -25.21 31.10
CA GLY A 475 0.76 -25.80 31.92
C GLY A 475 -0.10 -24.83 32.73
N ASN A 476 0.24 -23.53 32.83
CA ASN A 476 -0.50 -22.56 33.66
C ASN A 476 -1.40 -21.60 32.84
N THR A 477 -2.12 -22.05 31.82
CA THR A 477 -3.17 -21.20 31.21
C THR A 477 -4.47 -21.35 32.00
N ILE A 478 -4.96 -20.23 32.54
CA ILE A 478 -6.30 -20.08 33.12
C ILE A 478 -7.36 -20.32 32.04
#